data_AF-A0A1F9CYD9-F1
#
_entry.id   AF-A0A1F9CYD9-F1
#
_cell.length_a   1.000
_cell.length_b   1.000
_cell.length_c   1.000
_cell.angle_alpha   90.00
_cell.angle_beta   90.00
_cell.angle_gamma   90.00
#
_symmetry.space_group_name_H-M   'P 1'
#
loop_
_entity.id
_entity.type
_entity.pdbx_description
1 polymer ?
#
loop_
_entity_poly.entity_id
_entity_poly.type
_entity_poly.pdbx_seq_one_letter_code
_entity_poly.pdbx_strand_id
1 'polypeptide(L)'
;MLNPILTPPSYSLIKKDRVSLLLKETYRDLLLQQGIEDFETFLKRYGQISPHLKGRTLHFLVPLRDGRNMVIRRYSHGGWFRFFTRDLYLSGSRSFQELCLTEEVQSSGIPTLQTVGAIRASVFPFFYKAYLLSLEIPNAEDSTRYLLKTISHPVRECLIEKRKMIHSAAILVKQFHQAGFFHRDLQLKNILIAEGKPLLIDFDRSYRKKVLTLRERTDNLLRLDRSVEKWKRLGLPLTRTDRWRFFLAYSQSDPSMREALKEALRTYSIHSFFHRCVWSLQRGSRIRGVKESSSATSKILAVQIEGETPLKNSLRGKRRDCWCEKKKWSAPWIIAKDLG
;
A
#
# COMPACT_ATOMS: atom_id res chain seq x y z
N MET A 1 -21.22 20.89 -15.67
CA MET A 1 -20.17 21.04 -16.70
C MET A 1 -18.94 20.27 -16.23
N LEU A 2 -18.37 19.39 -17.05
CA LEU A 2 -17.13 18.67 -16.71
C LEU A 2 -15.98 19.70 -16.71
N ASN A 3 -15.24 19.84 -15.60
CA ASN A 3 -14.04 20.67 -15.60
C ASN A 3 -13.11 20.25 -16.75
N PRO A 4 -12.50 21.19 -17.49
CA PRO A 4 -11.55 20.85 -18.53
C PRO A 4 -10.44 20.00 -17.91
N ILE A 5 -10.21 18.83 -18.51
CA ILE A 5 -9.12 17.94 -18.10
C ILE A 5 -7.84 18.67 -18.49
N LEU A 6 -7.06 19.10 -17.50
CA LEU A 6 -5.69 19.57 -17.71
C LEU A 6 -4.85 18.38 -18.16
N THR A 7 -4.58 18.30 -19.46
CA THR A 7 -3.65 17.34 -20.07
C THR A 7 -2.22 17.77 -19.75
N PRO A 8 -1.40 16.93 -19.08
CA PRO A 8 0.00 17.26 -18.86
C PRO A 8 0.74 17.36 -20.22
N PRO A 9 1.81 18.16 -20.34
CA PRO A 9 2.46 18.45 -21.63
C PRO A 9 2.93 17.23 -22.43
N SER A 10 3.32 16.16 -21.74
CA SER A 10 3.82 14.92 -22.36
C SER A 10 2.72 13.89 -22.62
N TYR A 11 1.45 14.30 -22.65
CA TYR A 11 0.30 13.41 -22.80
C TYR A 11 -0.67 13.89 -23.88
N SER A 12 -1.18 12.93 -24.65
CA SER A 12 -2.25 13.13 -25.62
C SER A 12 -3.56 12.53 -25.12
N LEU A 13 -4.65 13.29 -25.30
CA LEU A 13 -6.01 12.79 -25.11
C LEU A 13 -6.57 12.27 -26.43
N ILE A 14 -6.87 10.98 -26.48
CA ILE A 14 -7.48 10.29 -27.61
C ILE A 14 -8.90 9.89 -27.23
N LYS A 15 -9.87 10.15 -28.11
CA LYS A 15 -11.26 9.75 -27.92
C LYS A 15 -11.68 8.84 -29.07
N LYS A 16 -12.12 7.63 -28.76
CA LYS A 16 -12.69 6.69 -29.72
C LYS A 16 -13.95 6.09 -29.11
N ASP A 17 -15.07 6.26 -29.79
CA ASP A 17 -16.39 5.82 -29.34
C ASP A 17 -16.71 6.25 -27.90
N ARG A 18 -16.83 5.27 -27.00
CA ARG A 18 -17.13 5.46 -25.58
C ARG A 18 -15.88 5.50 -24.70
N VAL A 19 -14.69 5.41 -25.28
CA VAL A 19 -13.41 5.34 -24.57
C VAL A 19 -12.62 6.65 -24.74
N SER A 20 -12.15 7.19 -23.63
CA SER A 20 -11.17 8.27 -23.60
C SER A 20 -9.87 7.75 -23.01
N LEU A 21 -8.77 7.96 -23.73
CA LEU A 21 -7.42 7.53 -23.38
C LEU A 21 -6.57 8.77 -23.17
N LEU A 22 -5.95 8.91 -22.01
CA LEU A 22 -4.91 9.89 -21.77
C LEU A 22 -3.57 9.15 -21.73
N LEU A 23 -2.77 9.22 -22.79
CA LEU A 23 -1.54 8.42 -22.94
C LEU A 23 -0.31 9.31 -22.99
N LYS A 24 0.76 8.89 -22.32
CA LYS A 24 2.06 9.55 -22.42
C LYS A 24 2.63 9.34 -23.82
N GLU A 25 3.16 10.39 -24.45
CA GLU A 25 3.63 10.32 -25.85
C GLU A 25 4.60 9.16 -26.09
N THR A 26 5.53 8.93 -25.15
CA THR A 26 6.53 7.85 -25.24
C THR A 26 5.93 6.46 -25.41
N TYR A 27 4.70 6.21 -24.93
CA TYR A 27 4.03 4.91 -25.03
C TYR A 27 2.85 4.91 -26.01
N ARG A 28 2.51 6.07 -26.56
CA ARG A 28 1.28 6.27 -27.34
C ARG A 28 1.23 5.35 -28.55
N ASP A 29 2.20 5.46 -29.46
CA ASP A 29 2.19 4.71 -30.73
C ASP A 29 2.27 3.21 -30.50
N LEU A 30 3.07 2.79 -29.50
CA LEU A 30 3.17 1.40 -29.09
C LEU A 30 1.80 0.83 -28.69
N LEU A 31 1.07 1.53 -27.81
CA LEU A 31 -0.22 1.06 -27.30
C LEU A 31 -1.31 1.13 -28.37
N LEU A 32 -1.27 2.13 -29.26
CA LEU A 32 -2.17 2.21 -30.41
C LEU A 32 -1.96 1.04 -31.38
N GLN A 33 -0.71 0.69 -31.69
CA GLN A 33 -0.39 -0.49 -32.50
C GLN A 33 -0.83 -1.81 -31.85
N GLN A 34 -0.86 -1.89 -30.52
CA GLN A 34 -1.41 -3.03 -29.79
C GLN A 34 -2.95 -3.04 -29.73
N GLY A 35 -3.61 -2.00 -30.23
CA GLY A 35 -5.07 -1.90 -30.29
C GLY A 35 -5.72 -1.46 -28.98
N ILE A 36 -5.03 -0.67 -28.14
CA ILE A 36 -5.56 -0.21 -26.84
C ILE A 36 -6.90 0.55 -26.93
N GLU A 37 -7.22 1.09 -28.12
CA GLU A 37 -8.46 1.81 -28.36
C GLU A 37 -9.71 0.94 -28.19
N ASP A 38 -9.62 -0.35 -28.55
CA ASP A 38 -10.58 -1.36 -28.10
C ASP A 38 -10.06 -1.99 -26.80
N PHE A 39 -10.30 -1.26 -25.71
CA PHE A 39 -9.73 -1.60 -24.40
C PHE A 39 -10.19 -2.98 -23.88
N GLU A 40 -11.39 -3.43 -24.20
CA GLU A 40 -11.87 -4.74 -23.75
C GLU A 40 -11.17 -5.89 -24.48
N THR A 41 -11.02 -5.77 -25.81
CA THR A 41 -10.25 -6.75 -26.60
C THR A 41 -8.77 -6.72 -26.23
N PHE A 42 -8.20 -5.52 -26.02
CA PHE A 42 -6.83 -5.35 -25.56
C PHE A 42 -6.59 -6.05 -24.22
N LEU A 43 -7.46 -5.84 -23.22
CA LEU A 43 -7.34 -6.51 -21.92
C LEU A 43 -7.50 -8.02 -22.02
N LYS A 44 -8.42 -8.54 -22.85
CA LYS A 44 -8.57 -9.99 -23.05
C LYS A 44 -7.34 -10.62 -23.68
N ARG A 45 -6.68 -9.90 -24.59
CA ARG A 45 -5.53 -10.40 -25.35
C ARG A 45 -4.23 -10.38 -24.56
N TYR A 46 -3.97 -9.29 -23.85
CA TYR A 46 -2.67 -9.06 -23.20
C TYR A 46 -2.74 -9.03 -21.67
N GLY A 47 -3.92 -8.85 -21.09
CA GLY A 47 -4.10 -8.70 -19.65
C GLY A 47 -3.96 -10.03 -18.92
N GLN A 48 -2.90 -10.15 -18.13
CA GLN A 48 -2.71 -11.28 -17.22
C GLN A 48 -3.04 -10.82 -15.80
N ILE A 49 -3.76 -11.63 -15.02
CA ILE A 49 -4.03 -11.30 -13.62
C ILE A 49 -2.72 -11.44 -12.85
N SER A 50 -2.26 -10.36 -12.21
CA SER A 50 -1.01 -10.40 -11.45
C SER A 50 -1.15 -11.27 -10.19
N PRO A 51 -0.37 -12.35 -10.03
CA PRO A 51 -0.38 -13.16 -8.81
C PRO A 51 0.33 -12.46 -7.62
N HIS A 52 1.18 -11.48 -7.92
CA HIS A 52 2.04 -10.81 -6.94
C HIS A 52 1.45 -9.50 -6.39
N LEU A 53 0.60 -8.81 -7.16
CA LEU A 53 -0.12 -7.60 -6.72
C LEU A 53 -1.36 -7.96 -5.90
N LYS A 54 -1.14 -8.39 -4.64
CA LYS A 54 -2.22 -8.74 -3.69
C LYS A 54 -2.92 -7.47 -3.16
N GLY A 55 -3.90 -6.97 -3.92
CA GLY A 55 -4.78 -5.86 -3.56
C GLY A 55 -6.25 -6.26 -3.41
N ARG A 56 -7.08 -5.33 -2.93
CA ARG A 56 -8.56 -5.47 -2.98
C ARG A 56 -9.11 -5.30 -4.40
N THR A 57 -8.27 -4.85 -5.32
CA THR A 57 -8.60 -4.34 -6.64
C THR A 57 -7.87 -5.17 -7.68
N LEU A 58 -8.52 -5.44 -8.82
CA LEU A 58 -7.90 -6.19 -9.91
C LEU A 58 -6.79 -5.37 -10.56
N HIS A 59 -5.60 -5.96 -10.63
CA HIS A 59 -4.44 -5.44 -11.34
C HIS A 59 -4.11 -6.39 -12.49
N PHE A 60 -4.12 -5.86 -13.72
CA PHE A 60 -3.67 -6.60 -14.89
C PHE A 60 -2.21 -6.24 -15.17
N LEU A 61 -1.38 -7.23 -15.46
CA LEU A 61 -0.05 -7.07 -16.03
C LEU A 61 -0.17 -7.23 -17.54
N VAL A 62 0.40 -6.28 -18.28
CA VAL A 62 0.47 -6.27 -19.74
C VAL A 62 1.93 -6.08 -20.15
N PRO A 63 2.55 -7.05 -20.84
CA PRO A 63 3.90 -6.88 -21.34
C PRO A 63 3.93 -5.84 -22.47
N LEU A 64 4.87 -4.91 -22.38
CA LEU A 64 5.18 -3.95 -23.43
C LEU A 64 6.26 -4.55 -24.36
N ARG A 65 6.30 -4.10 -25.62
CA ARG A 65 7.25 -4.65 -26.61
C ARG A 65 8.72 -4.33 -26.28
N ASP A 66 8.97 -3.34 -25.44
CA ASP A 66 10.30 -2.94 -24.98
C ASP A 66 10.82 -3.80 -23.81
N GLY A 67 10.12 -4.87 -23.45
CA GLY A 67 10.50 -5.80 -22.38
C GLY A 67 10.08 -5.36 -20.97
N ARG A 68 9.48 -4.17 -20.81
CA ARG A 68 8.90 -3.74 -19.54
C ARG A 68 7.48 -4.25 -19.40
N ASN A 69 6.97 -4.27 -18.16
CA ASN A 69 5.58 -4.57 -17.89
C ASN A 69 4.81 -3.30 -17.52
N MET A 70 3.58 -3.22 -17.98
CA MET A 70 2.61 -2.22 -17.58
C MET A 70 1.59 -2.85 -16.63
N VAL A 71 1.34 -2.17 -15.52
CA VAL A 71 0.27 -2.48 -14.57
C VAL A 71 -0.95 -1.63 -14.91
N ILE A 72 -2.09 -2.28 -15.09
CA ILE A 72 -3.39 -1.64 -15.26
C ILE A 72 -4.20 -1.85 -13.99
N ARG A 73 -4.41 -0.76 -13.25
CA ARG A 73 -5.25 -0.75 -12.05
C ARG A 73 -6.65 -0.26 -12.41
N ARG A 74 -7.65 -1.11 -12.21
CA ARG A 74 -9.06 -0.73 -12.33
C ARG A 74 -9.52 0.04 -11.09
N TYR A 75 -10.28 1.11 -11.22
CA TYR A 75 -10.90 1.74 -10.05
C TYR A 75 -12.17 0.98 -9.67
N SER A 76 -12.35 0.71 -8.38
CA SER A 76 -13.56 0.10 -7.81
C SER A 76 -14.12 0.95 -6.68
N HIS A 77 -15.43 0.92 -6.45
CA HIS A 77 -16.05 1.60 -5.30
C HIS A 77 -15.69 0.90 -3.99
N GLY A 78 -15.41 1.68 -2.93
CA GLY A 78 -15.33 1.19 -1.56
C GLY A 78 -16.64 1.41 -0.81
N GLY A 79 -16.95 0.56 0.17
CA GLY A 79 -18.13 0.70 1.05
C GLY A 79 -19.41 0.05 0.51
N TRP A 80 -20.54 0.32 1.16
CA TRP A 80 -21.85 -0.27 0.84
C TRP A 80 -22.34 0.03 -0.58
N PHE A 81 -21.85 1.10 -1.22
CA PHE A 81 -22.14 1.41 -2.63
C PHE A 81 -21.67 0.34 -3.63
N ARG A 82 -20.79 -0.60 -3.23
CA ARG A 82 -20.46 -1.77 -4.06
C ARG A 82 -21.69 -2.62 -4.39
N PHE A 83 -22.66 -2.70 -3.48
CA PHE A 83 -23.88 -3.49 -3.65
C PHE A 83 -24.91 -2.81 -4.57
N PHE A 84 -24.88 -1.48 -4.67
CA PHE A 84 -25.87 -0.71 -5.43
C PHE A 84 -25.35 -0.19 -6.79
N THR A 85 -24.05 0.11 -6.95
CA THR A 85 -23.51 0.69 -8.20
C THR A 85 -22.26 -0.02 -8.77
N ARG A 86 -21.82 -1.13 -8.18
CA ARG A 86 -20.61 -1.91 -8.59
C ARG A 86 -19.40 -0.99 -8.89
N ASP A 87 -18.89 -1.00 -10.13
CA ASP A 87 -17.67 -0.30 -10.57
C ASP A 87 -17.96 0.96 -11.40
N LEU A 88 -19.19 1.49 -11.32
CA LEU A 88 -19.68 2.52 -12.21
C LEU A 88 -19.68 3.90 -11.55
N TYR A 89 -18.86 4.82 -12.04
CA TYR A 89 -18.75 6.19 -11.51
C TYR A 89 -19.75 7.12 -12.22
N LEU A 90 -20.48 7.93 -11.44
CA LEU A 90 -21.59 8.80 -11.90
C LEU A 90 -21.15 10.10 -12.60
N SER A 91 -19.92 10.56 -12.38
CA SER A 91 -19.32 11.71 -13.07
C SER A 91 -17.85 11.89 -12.67
N GLY A 92 -17.05 12.55 -13.51
CA GLY A 92 -15.66 12.93 -13.21
C GLY A 92 -14.60 12.26 -14.09
N SER A 93 -13.35 12.60 -13.81
CA SER A 93 -12.15 12.14 -14.50
C SER A 93 -11.11 11.64 -13.49
N ARG A 94 -11.55 10.83 -12.52
CA ARG A 94 -10.76 10.41 -11.35
C ARG A 94 -9.39 9.83 -11.72
N SER A 95 -9.35 8.93 -12.70
CA SER A 95 -8.10 8.34 -13.18
C SER A 95 -7.19 9.38 -13.86
N PHE A 96 -7.76 10.36 -14.55
CA PHE A 96 -6.98 11.42 -15.20
C PHE A 96 -6.44 12.40 -14.14
N GLN A 97 -7.25 12.77 -13.14
CA GLN A 97 -6.83 13.62 -12.04
C GLN A 97 -5.68 12.98 -11.24
N GLU A 98 -5.79 11.68 -10.93
CA GLU A 98 -4.70 10.97 -10.27
C GLU A 98 -3.45 10.87 -11.15
N LEU A 99 -3.60 10.64 -12.46
CA LEU A 99 -2.47 10.66 -13.38
C LEU A 99 -1.77 12.01 -13.37
N CYS A 100 -2.50 13.11 -13.55
CA CYS A 100 -1.92 14.46 -13.56
C CYS A 100 -1.19 14.75 -12.25
N LEU A 101 -1.80 14.42 -11.10
CA LEU A 101 -1.15 14.61 -9.81
C LEU A 101 0.08 13.72 -9.63
N THR A 102 0.06 12.48 -10.15
CA THR A 102 1.22 11.59 -10.10
C THR A 102 2.39 12.15 -10.92
N GLU A 103 2.12 12.70 -12.11
CA GLU A 103 3.14 13.36 -12.93
C GLU A 103 3.65 14.66 -12.27
N GLU A 104 2.81 15.41 -11.56
CA GLU A 104 3.25 16.55 -10.75
C GLU A 104 4.18 16.11 -9.61
N VAL A 105 3.87 15.00 -8.94
CA VAL A 105 4.72 14.43 -7.88
C VAL A 105 6.06 13.99 -8.46
N GLN A 106 6.04 13.28 -9.59
CA GLN A 106 7.24 12.81 -10.27
C GLN A 106 8.13 13.98 -10.74
N SER A 107 7.54 14.99 -11.38
CA SER A 107 8.28 16.18 -11.84
C SER A 107 8.83 17.04 -10.69
N SER A 108 8.27 16.92 -9.48
CA SER A 108 8.81 17.54 -8.27
C SER A 108 9.98 16.75 -7.66
N GLY A 109 10.48 15.71 -8.34
CA GLY A 109 11.60 14.88 -7.88
C GLY A 109 11.24 13.91 -6.77
N ILE A 110 9.96 13.72 -6.47
CA ILE A 110 9.50 12.81 -5.41
C ILE A 110 9.35 11.39 -6.00
N PRO A 111 10.04 10.38 -5.43
CA PRO A 111 9.92 9.00 -5.87
C PRO A 111 8.46 8.49 -5.87
N THR A 112 8.00 8.06 -7.03
CA THR A 112 6.64 7.56 -7.29
C THR A 112 6.62 6.60 -8.47
N LEU A 113 5.47 6.00 -8.75
CA LEU A 113 5.22 5.19 -9.95
C LEU A 113 5.27 6.04 -11.22
N GLN A 114 5.81 5.48 -12.30
CA GLN A 114 5.79 6.12 -13.62
C GLN A 114 4.46 5.84 -14.30
N THR A 115 3.67 6.87 -14.61
CA THR A 115 2.41 6.66 -15.32
C THR A 115 2.66 6.46 -16.82
N VAL A 116 1.92 5.54 -17.40
CA VAL A 116 1.86 5.30 -18.85
C VAL A 116 0.65 6.00 -19.44
N GLY A 117 -0.47 5.99 -18.71
CA GLY A 117 -1.69 6.60 -19.16
C GLY A 117 -2.85 6.36 -18.20
N ALA A 118 -4.03 6.84 -18.59
CA ALA A 118 -5.26 6.59 -17.88
C ALA A 118 -6.40 6.41 -18.89
N ILE A 119 -7.37 5.59 -18.52
CA ILE A 119 -8.49 5.23 -19.39
C ILE A 119 -9.79 5.52 -18.68
N ARG A 120 -10.75 6.06 -19.44
CA ARG A 120 -12.15 6.20 -19.07
C ARG A 120 -12.98 5.52 -20.14
N ALA A 121 -13.64 4.42 -19.77
CA ALA A 121 -14.55 3.69 -20.67
C ALA A 121 -16.00 3.90 -20.21
N SER A 122 -16.81 4.56 -21.03
CA SER A 122 -18.22 4.84 -20.73
C SER A 122 -19.06 3.59 -20.98
N VAL A 123 -19.78 3.13 -19.97
CA VAL A 123 -20.65 1.94 -20.05
C VAL A 123 -22.08 2.35 -20.37
N PHE A 124 -22.57 3.41 -19.72
CA PHE A 124 -23.87 4.05 -19.93
C PHE A 124 -23.70 5.58 -19.88
N PRO A 125 -24.68 6.39 -20.32
CA PRO A 125 -24.54 7.85 -20.43
C PRO A 125 -23.97 8.53 -19.17
N PHE A 126 -24.29 8.01 -17.99
CA PHE A 126 -23.83 8.53 -16.70
C PHE A 126 -22.77 7.67 -16.00
N PHE A 127 -22.42 6.50 -16.54
CA PHE A 127 -21.59 5.52 -15.85
C PHE A 127 -20.33 5.20 -16.63
N TYR A 128 -19.17 5.29 -15.98
CA TYR A 128 -17.89 4.91 -16.57
C TYR A 128 -17.07 3.97 -15.68
N LYS A 129 -16.22 3.16 -16.32
CA LYS A 129 -15.10 2.43 -15.72
C LYS A 129 -13.84 3.29 -15.88
N ALA A 130 -13.01 3.35 -14.85
CA ALA A 130 -11.76 4.10 -14.86
C ALA A 130 -10.58 3.15 -14.64
N TYR A 131 -9.47 3.43 -15.31
CA TYR A 131 -8.23 2.67 -15.18
C TYR A 131 -7.04 3.62 -15.14
N LEU A 132 -6.05 3.29 -14.31
CA LEU A 132 -4.74 3.93 -14.29
C LEU A 132 -3.71 2.93 -14.80
N LEU A 133 -2.88 3.35 -15.73
CA LEU A 133 -1.84 2.57 -16.36
C LEU A 133 -0.49 3.11 -15.88
N SER A 134 0.35 2.25 -15.34
CA SER A 134 1.68 2.60 -14.86
C SER A 134 2.68 1.53 -15.25
N LEU A 135 3.96 1.86 -15.26
CA LEU A 135 4.99 0.82 -15.32
C LEU A 135 4.95 -0.02 -14.05
N GLU A 136 5.21 -1.31 -14.20
CA GLU A 136 5.54 -2.18 -13.07
C GLU A 136 6.83 -1.68 -12.43
N ILE A 137 6.89 -1.70 -11.11
CA ILE A 137 8.11 -1.46 -10.35
C ILE A 137 8.66 -2.83 -9.95
N PRO A 138 9.76 -3.31 -10.58
CA PRO A 138 10.30 -4.64 -10.31
C PRO A 138 10.68 -4.78 -8.85
N ASN A 139 10.37 -5.94 -8.25
CA ASN A 139 10.71 -6.27 -6.87
C ASN A 139 10.17 -5.26 -5.82
N ALA A 140 9.17 -4.45 -6.17
CA ALA A 140 8.55 -3.55 -5.21
C ALA A 140 7.66 -4.32 -4.24
N GLU A 141 7.80 -4.02 -2.96
CA GLU A 141 6.94 -4.56 -1.91
C GLU A 141 6.36 -3.43 -1.07
N ASP A 142 5.12 -3.59 -0.62
CA ASP A 142 4.57 -2.63 0.33
C ASP A 142 5.35 -2.66 1.65
N SER A 143 5.43 -1.51 2.33
CA SER A 143 6.25 -1.39 3.54
C SER A 143 5.87 -2.37 4.65
N THR A 144 4.62 -2.87 4.70
CA THR A 144 4.22 -3.87 5.71
C THR A 144 4.87 -5.22 5.42
N ARG A 145 4.87 -5.67 4.16
CA ARG A 145 5.52 -6.91 3.73
C ARG A 145 7.04 -6.83 3.86
N TYR A 146 7.62 -5.69 3.47
CA TYR A 146 9.05 -5.43 3.63
C TYR A 146 9.46 -5.57 5.11
N LEU A 147 8.79 -4.86 6.01
CA LEU A 147 9.10 -4.88 7.45
C LEU A 147 8.89 -6.26 8.09
N LEU A 148 7.88 -7.03 7.67
CA LEU A 148 7.67 -8.40 8.16
C LEU A 148 8.82 -9.32 7.77
N LYS A 149 9.31 -9.23 6.52
CA LYS A 149 10.46 -10.01 6.05
C LYS A 149 11.75 -9.63 6.74
N THR A 150 12.06 -8.33 6.81
CA THR A 150 13.33 -7.83 7.38
C THR A 150 13.51 -8.28 8.83
N ILE A 151 12.44 -8.57 9.57
CA ILE A 151 12.50 -8.86 11.01
C ILE A 151 12.37 -10.36 11.33
N SER A 152 12.17 -11.21 10.32
CA SER A 152 12.15 -12.66 10.51
C SER A 152 13.50 -13.23 10.99
N HIS A 153 14.58 -12.44 10.93
CA HIS A 153 15.90 -12.76 11.48
C HIS A 153 16.39 -11.57 12.32
N PRO A 154 16.39 -11.64 13.65
CA PRO A 154 16.78 -10.51 14.53
C PRO A 154 18.30 -10.34 14.59
N VAL A 155 18.93 -10.15 13.42
CA VAL A 155 20.35 -9.83 13.27
C VAL A 155 20.52 -8.30 13.37
N ARG A 156 21.64 -7.84 13.93
CA ARG A 156 21.95 -6.40 14.11
C ARG A 156 21.78 -5.60 12.81
N GLU A 157 22.18 -6.18 11.68
CA GLU A 157 22.06 -5.62 10.34
C GLU A 157 20.60 -5.33 9.95
N CYS A 158 19.68 -6.26 10.23
CA CYS A 158 18.26 -6.08 9.97
C CYS A 158 17.65 -4.88 10.74
N LEU A 159 18.15 -4.62 11.96
CA LEU A 159 17.71 -3.46 12.74
C LEU A 159 18.24 -2.13 12.17
N ILE A 160 19.44 -2.12 11.60
CA ILE A 160 20.02 -0.94 10.95
C ILE A 160 19.20 -0.61 9.69
N GLU A 161 18.96 -1.61 8.84
CA GLU A 161 18.17 -1.44 7.62
C GLU A 161 16.74 -1.00 7.90
N LYS A 162 16.11 -1.55 8.95
CA LYS A 162 14.79 -1.08 9.41
C LYS A 162 14.81 0.40 9.78
N ARG A 163 15.79 0.85 10.57
CA ARG A 163 15.91 2.24 11.02
C ARG A 163 16.16 3.18 9.84
N LYS A 164 17.06 2.78 8.93
CA LYS A 164 17.34 3.50 7.68
C LYS A 164 16.08 3.65 6.84
N MET A 165 15.30 2.59 6.69
CA MET A 165 14.04 2.63 5.93
C MET A 165 13.00 3.55 6.56
N ILE A 166 12.84 3.49 7.88
CA ILE A 166 11.94 4.40 8.63
C ILE A 166 12.36 5.86 8.42
N HIS A 167 13.66 6.14 8.49
CA HIS A 167 14.19 7.47 8.26
C HIS A 167 13.91 7.92 6.82
N SER A 168 14.27 7.13 5.81
CA SER A 168 14.03 7.46 4.40
C SER A 168 12.55 7.70 4.11
N ALA A 169 11.65 6.91 4.68
CA ALA A 169 10.21 7.11 4.52
C ALA A 169 9.73 8.43 5.15
N ALA A 170 10.30 8.82 6.30
CA ALA A 170 10.00 10.10 6.93
C ALA A 170 10.47 11.29 6.08
N ILE A 171 11.67 11.19 5.49
CA ILE A 171 12.20 12.21 4.58
C ILE A 171 11.34 12.32 3.32
N LEU A 172 10.95 11.19 2.72
CA LEU A 172 10.07 11.17 1.56
C LEU A 172 8.74 11.87 1.83
N VAL A 173 8.07 11.54 2.94
CA VAL A 173 6.80 12.18 3.33
C VAL A 173 7.01 13.67 3.62
N LYS A 174 8.15 14.05 4.20
CA LYS A 174 8.51 15.46 4.42
C LYS A 174 8.63 16.21 3.10
N GLN A 175 9.41 15.69 2.15
CA GLN A 175 9.60 16.28 0.83
C GLN A 175 8.26 16.43 0.10
N PHE A 176 7.42 15.40 0.17
CA PHE A 176 6.07 15.42 -0.39
C PHE A 176 5.21 16.56 0.20
N HIS A 177 5.18 16.71 1.53
CA HIS A 177 4.46 17.81 2.17
C HIS A 177 5.07 19.19 1.90
N GLN A 178 6.41 19.29 1.83
CA GLN A 178 7.12 20.55 1.54
C GLN A 178 6.87 21.03 0.11
N ALA A 179 6.73 20.12 -0.84
CA ALA A 179 6.32 20.42 -2.21
C ALA A 179 4.81 20.75 -2.36
N GLY A 180 4.07 20.76 -1.24
CA GLY A 180 2.68 21.19 -1.16
C GLY A 180 1.65 20.09 -1.37
N PHE A 181 2.06 18.82 -1.46
CA PHE A 181 1.15 17.71 -1.72
C PHE A 181 0.55 17.14 -0.44
N PHE A 182 -0.76 16.92 -0.44
CA PHE A 182 -1.50 16.21 0.60
C PHE A 182 -1.99 14.86 0.08
N HIS A 183 -1.69 13.78 0.81
CA HIS A 183 -2.02 12.44 0.39
C HIS A 183 -3.30 11.93 1.09
N ARG A 184 -4.38 11.77 0.32
CA ARG A 184 -5.71 11.45 0.87
C ARG A 184 -5.78 10.15 1.64
N ASP A 185 -5.04 9.13 1.18
CA ASP A 185 -4.91 7.83 1.85
C ASP A 185 -3.48 7.45 2.25
N LEU A 186 -2.72 8.37 2.88
CA LEU A 186 -1.37 8.04 3.35
C LEU A 186 -1.39 6.95 4.42
N GLN A 187 -0.92 5.76 4.05
CA GLN A 187 -0.88 4.58 4.90
C GLN A 187 0.31 3.70 4.52
N LEU A 188 0.71 2.75 5.39
CA LEU A 188 1.87 1.89 5.15
C LEU A 188 1.81 1.14 3.81
N LYS A 189 0.62 0.73 3.36
CA LYS A 189 0.45 0.04 2.08
C LYS A 189 0.68 0.92 0.84
N ASN A 190 0.59 2.24 0.99
CA ASN A 190 0.80 3.20 -0.08
C ASN A 190 2.24 3.78 -0.04
N ILE A 191 3.10 3.20 0.80
CA ILE A 191 4.55 3.38 0.78
C ILE A 191 5.13 2.06 0.29
N LEU A 192 5.61 2.04 -0.95
CA LEU A 192 6.32 0.88 -1.50
C LEU A 192 7.82 1.03 -1.25
N ILE A 193 8.50 -0.10 -1.13
CA ILE A 193 9.95 -0.20 -1.08
C ILE A 193 10.40 -0.90 -2.35
N ALA A 194 11.24 -0.23 -3.14
CA ALA A 194 11.89 -0.79 -4.31
C ALA A 194 13.38 -0.42 -4.25
N GLU A 195 14.27 -1.38 -4.53
CA GLU A 195 15.72 -1.16 -4.52
C GLU A 195 16.24 -0.50 -3.22
N GLY A 196 15.65 -0.88 -2.07
CA GLY A 196 16.02 -0.32 -0.77
C GLY A 196 15.63 1.15 -0.56
N LYS A 197 14.78 1.72 -1.42
CA LYS A 197 14.29 3.11 -1.33
C LYS A 197 12.76 3.13 -1.23
N PRO A 198 12.18 4.01 -0.40
CA PRO A 198 10.74 4.19 -0.34
C PRO A 198 10.25 5.05 -1.52
N LEU A 199 9.03 4.78 -1.97
CA LEU A 199 8.28 5.60 -2.92
C LEU A 199 6.81 5.65 -2.53
N LEU A 200 6.11 6.72 -2.92
CA LEU A 200 4.68 6.89 -2.67
C LEU A 200 3.86 6.43 -3.88
N ILE A 201 2.69 5.85 -3.63
CA ILE A 201 1.73 5.45 -4.66
C ILE A 201 0.30 5.83 -4.26
N ASP A 202 -0.63 5.69 -5.20
CA ASP A 202 -2.09 5.84 -4.95
C ASP A 202 -2.47 7.26 -4.50
N PHE A 203 -2.36 8.22 -5.41
CA PHE A 203 -2.70 9.62 -5.17
C PHE A 203 -4.17 9.92 -5.42
N ASP A 204 -5.01 8.90 -5.35
CA ASP A 204 -6.42 9.04 -5.60
C ASP A 204 -7.08 10.02 -4.61
N ARG A 205 -7.71 11.08 -5.14
CA ARG A 205 -8.29 12.21 -4.39
C ARG A 205 -7.28 12.98 -3.52
N SER A 206 -5.99 12.75 -3.70
CA SER A 206 -4.94 13.60 -3.17
C SER A 206 -4.95 14.94 -3.93
N TYR A 207 -4.24 15.93 -3.42
CA TYR A 207 -4.21 17.26 -4.03
C TYR A 207 -2.91 17.98 -3.70
N ARG A 208 -2.65 19.07 -4.42
CA ARG A 208 -1.54 19.98 -4.18
C ARG A 208 -2.05 21.37 -3.80
N LYS A 209 -1.35 22.03 -2.89
CA LYS A 209 -1.50 23.47 -2.57
C LYS A 209 -0.14 24.15 -2.68
N LYS A 210 -0.12 25.48 -2.78
CA LYS A 210 1.14 26.25 -2.75
C LYS A 210 1.93 25.97 -1.46
N VAL A 211 1.24 25.93 -0.33
CA VAL A 211 1.79 25.57 0.99
C VAL A 211 0.72 24.78 1.74
N LEU A 212 1.09 23.63 2.33
CA LEU A 212 0.21 22.93 3.26
C LEU A 212 0.25 23.57 4.64
N THR A 213 -0.91 23.69 5.25
CA THR A 213 -1.02 24.12 6.65
C THR A 213 -0.40 23.09 7.59
N LEU A 214 0.00 23.54 8.78
CA LEU A 214 0.51 22.66 9.83
C LEU A 214 -0.50 21.57 10.21
N ARG A 215 -1.79 21.92 10.22
CA ARG A 215 -2.90 21.00 10.49
C ARG A 215 -3.02 19.93 9.41
N GLU A 216 -2.96 20.28 8.12
CA GLU A 216 -3.02 19.31 7.03
C GLU A 216 -1.86 18.31 7.09
N ARG A 217 -0.63 18.81 7.31
CA ARG A 217 0.55 17.95 7.47
C ARG A 217 0.37 17.00 8.66
N THR A 218 -0.14 17.51 9.78
CA THR A 218 -0.42 16.73 10.99
C THR A 218 -1.49 15.67 10.77
N ASP A 219 -2.63 16.03 10.16
CA ASP A 219 -3.72 15.11 9.84
C ASP A 219 -3.26 13.99 8.90
N ASN A 220 -2.38 14.34 7.94
CA ASN A 220 -1.84 13.35 7.02
C ASN A 220 -0.94 12.34 7.75
N LEU A 221 -0.11 12.81 8.69
CA LEU A 221 0.74 11.97 9.53
C LEU A 221 -0.05 11.11 10.52
N LEU A 222 -1.11 11.65 11.13
CA LEU A 222 -2.01 10.88 11.99
C LEU A 222 -2.69 9.75 11.22
N ARG A 223 -2.98 9.94 9.93
CA ARG A 223 -3.49 8.84 9.07
C ARG A 223 -2.47 7.72 8.90
N LEU A 224 -1.21 8.07 8.66
CA LEU A 224 -0.13 7.09 8.60
C LEU A 224 0.02 6.36 9.94
N ASP A 225 0.02 7.09 11.05
CA ASP A 225 0.12 6.55 12.41
C ASP A 225 -1.01 5.58 12.73
N ARG A 226 -2.24 5.89 12.30
CA ARG A 226 -3.39 4.98 12.39
C ARG A 226 -3.16 3.66 11.66
N SER A 227 -2.58 3.72 10.46
CA SER A 227 -2.22 2.52 9.71
C SER A 227 -1.14 1.72 10.45
N VAL A 228 -0.11 2.39 10.98
CA VAL A 228 0.94 1.76 11.80
C VAL A 228 0.34 1.01 12.99
N GLU A 229 -0.53 1.65 13.76
CA GLU A 229 -1.17 1.02 14.92
C GLU A 229 -2.08 -0.15 14.53
N LYS A 230 -2.80 -0.05 13.42
CA LYS A 230 -3.60 -1.16 12.88
C LYS A 230 -2.71 -2.37 12.55
N TRP A 231 -1.61 -2.16 11.84
CA TRP A 231 -0.71 -3.24 11.44
C TRP A 231 0.09 -3.81 12.60
N LYS A 232 0.48 -3.00 13.59
CA LYS A 232 1.10 -3.48 14.83
C LYS A 232 0.21 -4.49 15.55
N ARG A 233 -1.11 -4.26 15.60
CA ARG A 233 -2.07 -5.22 16.17
C ARG A 233 -2.21 -6.52 15.37
N LEU A 234 -1.78 -6.51 14.10
CA LEU A 234 -1.74 -7.68 13.23
C LEU A 234 -0.35 -8.36 13.24
N GLY A 235 0.54 -7.97 14.16
CA GLY A 235 1.87 -8.57 14.31
C GLY A 235 2.98 -7.83 13.58
N LEU A 236 2.74 -6.64 12.99
CA LEU A 236 3.81 -5.85 12.38
C LEU A 236 4.81 -5.41 13.49
N PRO A 237 6.09 -5.76 13.39
CA PRO A 237 7.08 -5.53 14.44
C PRO A 237 7.61 -4.08 14.47
N LEU A 238 6.72 -3.09 14.59
CA LEU A 238 7.07 -1.69 14.78
C LEU A 238 6.95 -1.30 16.26
N THR A 239 8.02 -0.78 16.84
CA THR A 239 8.06 -0.34 18.25
C THR A 239 7.56 1.09 18.41
N ARG A 240 7.32 1.54 19.65
CA ARG A 240 7.08 2.97 19.93
C ARG A 240 8.29 3.82 19.56
N THR A 241 9.50 3.31 19.78
CA THR A 241 10.75 3.98 19.42
C THR A 241 10.87 4.17 17.91
N ASP A 242 10.42 3.20 17.11
CA ASP A 242 10.41 3.31 15.64
C ASP A 242 9.47 4.42 15.16
N ARG A 243 8.28 4.52 15.77
CA ARG A 243 7.36 5.66 15.53
C ARG A 243 8.02 6.99 15.88
N TRP A 244 8.73 7.04 17.00
CA TRP A 244 9.44 8.25 17.42
C TRP A 244 10.59 8.62 16.47
N ARG A 245 11.33 7.63 15.97
CA ARG A 245 12.37 7.86 14.94
C ARG A 245 11.80 8.46 13.66
N PHE A 246 10.67 7.93 13.18
CA PHE A 246 9.96 8.51 12.04
C PHE A 246 9.60 9.98 12.30
N PHE A 247 9.00 10.23 13.46
CA PHE A 247 8.57 11.57 13.85
C PHE A 247 9.74 12.58 13.94
N LEU A 248 10.85 12.18 14.57
CA LEU A 248 12.04 13.01 14.67
C LEU A 248 12.66 13.27 13.29
N ALA A 249 12.74 12.24 12.44
CA ALA A 249 13.26 12.38 11.08
C ALA A 249 12.37 13.26 10.19
N TYR A 250 11.05 13.24 10.39
CA TYR A 250 10.12 14.11 9.66
C TYR A 250 10.18 15.56 10.16
N SER A 251 10.15 15.77 11.49
CA SER A 251 10.16 17.13 12.07
C SER A 251 11.51 17.81 11.94
N GLN A 252 12.63 17.07 11.98
CA GLN A 252 14.00 17.61 11.97
C GLN A 252 14.09 18.87 12.84
N SER A 253 14.61 19.98 12.29
CA SER A 253 14.78 21.28 12.94
C SER A 253 13.55 22.20 12.82
N ASP A 254 12.34 21.69 12.57
CA ASP A 254 11.08 22.47 12.57
C ASP A 254 10.39 22.33 13.94
N PRO A 255 10.57 23.30 14.87
CA PRO A 255 10.04 23.19 16.23
C PRO A 255 8.51 23.27 16.24
N SER A 256 7.92 24.05 15.33
CA SER A 256 6.47 24.20 15.21
C SER A 256 5.80 22.87 14.84
N MET A 257 6.40 22.14 13.90
CA MET A 257 5.95 20.80 13.51
C MET A 257 6.17 19.78 14.62
N ARG A 258 7.27 19.90 15.36
CA ARG A 258 7.54 19.02 16.49
C ARG A 258 6.48 19.17 17.58
N GLU A 259 6.12 20.40 17.95
CA GLU A 259 5.11 20.65 18.98
C GLU A 259 3.70 20.27 18.51
N ALA A 260 3.31 20.62 17.28
CA ALA A 260 2.00 20.22 16.74
C ALA A 260 1.80 18.70 16.72
N LEU A 261 2.84 17.94 16.37
CA LEU A 261 2.76 16.47 16.36
C LEU A 261 2.78 15.86 17.76
N LYS A 262 3.55 16.43 18.70
CA LYS A 262 3.49 16.01 20.11
C LYS A 262 2.07 16.18 20.65
N GLU A 263 1.47 17.33 20.41
CA GLU A 263 0.10 17.62 20.85
C GLU A 263 -0.89 16.67 20.18
N ALA A 264 -0.84 16.55 18.85
CA ALA A 264 -1.70 15.66 18.09
C ALA A 264 -1.60 14.20 18.54
N LEU A 265 -0.38 13.68 18.80
CA LEU A 265 -0.19 12.31 19.30
C LEU A 265 -0.70 12.13 20.73
N ARG A 266 -0.62 13.15 21.59
CA ARG A 266 -1.21 13.14 22.94
C ARG A 266 -2.73 13.06 22.86
N THR A 267 -3.37 13.97 22.13
CA THR A 267 -4.84 14.00 21.95
C THR A 267 -5.34 12.73 21.27
N TYR A 268 -4.61 12.24 20.26
CA TYR A 268 -4.93 11.03 19.54
C TYR A 268 -4.78 9.77 20.42
N SER A 269 -3.83 9.73 21.34
CA SER A 269 -3.67 8.59 22.27
C SER A 269 -4.93 8.36 23.12
N ILE A 270 -5.63 9.44 23.48
CA ILE A 270 -6.90 9.44 24.23
C ILE A 270 -8.04 8.92 23.34
N HIS A 271 -8.19 9.44 22.12
CA HIS A 271 -9.22 8.97 21.17
C HIS A 271 -8.97 7.53 20.66
N SER A 272 -7.71 7.11 20.57
CA SER A 272 -7.34 5.76 20.15
C SER A 272 -7.79 4.68 21.14
N PHE A 273 -8.11 5.04 22.39
CA PHE A 273 -8.78 4.14 23.34
C PHE A 273 -10.16 3.73 22.83
N PHE A 274 -10.97 4.67 22.33
CA PHE A 274 -12.29 4.37 21.77
C PHE A 274 -12.20 3.58 20.46
N HIS A 275 -11.22 3.89 19.60
CA HIS A 275 -10.89 3.02 18.46
C HIS A 275 -10.24 1.69 18.87
N ARG A 276 -9.79 1.46 20.11
CA ARG A 276 -9.41 0.12 20.59
C ARG A 276 -10.66 -0.71 20.92
N CYS A 277 -11.69 -0.07 21.47
CA CYS A 277 -12.98 -0.70 21.79
C CYS A 277 -13.77 -1.10 20.53
N VAL A 278 -13.89 -0.22 19.53
CA VAL A 278 -14.63 -0.52 18.29
C VAL A 278 -14.03 -1.70 17.51
N TRP A 279 -12.70 -1.83 17.50
CA TRP A 279 -12.01 -2.91 16.76
C TRP A 279 -11.93 -4.22 17.54
N SER A 280 -12.07 -4.19 18.87
CA SER A 280 -12.22 -5.39 19.69
C SER A 280 -13.65 -5.95 19.60
N LEU A 281 -14.67 -5.09 19.47
CA LEU A 281 -16.04 -5.50 19.19
C LEU A 281 -16.17 -6.24 17.84
N GLN A 282 -15.43 -5.82 16.81
CA GLN A 282 -15.36 -6.56 15.53
C GLN A 282 -14.69 -7.95 15.62
N ARG A 283 -13.87 -8.22 16.65
CA ARG A 283 -13.36 -9.59 16.92
C ARG A 283 -14.41 -10.45 17.62
N GLY A 284 -15.25 -9.89 18.48
CA GLY A 284 -16.32 -10.60 19.18
C GLY A 284 -17.38 -11.20 18.25
N SER A 285 -17.59 -10.60 17.08
CA SER A 285 -18.49 -11.14 16.04
C SER A 285 -17.83 -12.22 15.19
N ARG A 286 -16.50 -12.16 14.99
CA ARG A 286 -15.75 -13.14 14.19
C ARG A 286 -15.40 -14.41 14.98
N ILE A 287 -15.26 -14.32 16.30
CA ILE A 287 -15.04 -15.48 17.18
C ILE A 287 -16.36 -16.26 17.39
N ARG A 288 -17.53 -15.59 17.34
CA ARG A 288 -18.84 -16.26 17.37
C ARG A 288 -19.16 -17.01 16.07
N GLY A 289 -18.85 -16.45 14.90
CA GLY A 289 -19.06 -17.13 13.61
C GLY A 289 -18.12 -18.33 13.32
N VAL A 290 -17.01 -18.46 14.05
CA VAL A 290 -16.10 -19.62 13.93
C VAL A 290 -16.54 -20.78 14.83
N LYS A 291 -17.27 -20.53 15.93
CA LYS A 291 -17.82 -21.62 16.76
C LYS A 291 -19.03 -22.31 16.15
N GLU A 292 -19.84 -21.62 15.34
CA GLU A 292 -20.99 -22.24 14.65
C GLU A 292 -20.61 -23.01 13.38
N SER A 293 -19.48 -22.70 12.73
CA SER A 293 -19.03 -23.41 11.52
C SER A 293 -18.18 -24.65 11.79
N SER A 294 -17.66 -24.82 13.02
CA SER A 294 -16.86 -25.99 13.44
C SER A 294 -17.69 -27.23 13.81
N SER A 295 -18.98 -27.10 14.13
CA SER A 295 -19.84 -28.26 14.42
C SER A 295 -20.37 -28.94 13.15
N ALA A 296 -20.47 -28.21 12.02
CA ALA A 296 -20.97 -28.73 10.75
C ALA A 296 -19.86 -29.35 9.87
N THR A 297 -18.62 -28.85 9.95
CA THR A 297 -17.49 -29.32 9.12
C THR A 297 -16.82 -30.59 9.66
N SER A 298 -16.95 -30.88 10.96
CA SER A 298 -16.39 -32.10 11.58
C SER A 298 -17.11 -33.39 11.18
N LYS A 299 -18.36 -33.31 10.69
CA LYS A 299 -19.13 -34.49 10.20
C LYS A 299 -18.88 -34.84 8.74
N ILE A 300 -18.34 -33.91 7.94
CA ILE A 300 -18.12 -34.12 6.49
C ILE A 300 -16.71 -34.67 6.22
N LEU A 301 -15.73 -34.41 7.09
CA LEU A 301 -14.36 -34.92 6.93
C LEU A 301 -14.13 -36.36 7.42
N ALA A 302 -15.09 -36.95 8.15
CA ALA A 302 -14.95 -38.29 8.73
C ALA A 302 -15.36 -39.44 7.78
N VAL A 303 -15.87 -39.16 6.59
CA VAL A 303 -16.33 -40.18 5.61
C VAL A 303 -15.28 -40.49 4.54
N GLN A 304 -14.16 -39.77 4.50
CA GLN A 304 -13.24 -39.81 3.34
C GLN A 304 -11.82 -40.31 3.66
N ILE A 305 -11.61 -40.90 4.84
CA ILE A 305 -10.31 -41.47 5.26
C ILE A 305 -10.54 -42.87 5.87
N GLU A 306 -11.16 -43.76 5.11
CA GLU A 306 -11.07 -45.21 5.34
C GLU A 306 -10.89 -45.89 3.99
N GLY A 307 -9.69 -46.39 3.72
CA GLY A 307 -9.42 -47.18 2.52
C GLY A 307 -8.06 -46.93 1.88
N GLU A 308 -6.98 -47.06 2.66
CA GLU A 308 -5.70 -47.58 2.15
C GLU A 308 -4.77 -47.90 3.34
N THR A 309 -4.66 -49.19 3.67
CA THR A 309 -3.78 -49.80 4.68
C THR A 309 -2.51 -50.36 4.04
N PRO A 310 -1.46 -50.70 4.82
CA PRO A 310 -0.11 -50.15 4.59
C PRO A 310 0.96 -51.20 4.26
N LEU A 311 2.09 -50.73 3.71
CA LEU A 311 3.35 -51.47 3.74
C LEU A 311 4.25 -50.98 4.87
N LYS A 312 4.34 -51.83 5.90
CA LYS A 312 5.34 -51.81 6.97
C LYS A 312 6.73 -51.89 6.35
N ASN A 313 7.67 -51.08 6.86
CA ASN A 313 9.00 -51.61 7.14
C ASN A 313 9.64 -50.88 8.32
N SER A 314 10.13 -51.72 9.21
CA SER A 314 10.86 -51.41 10.43
C SER A 314 12.15 -50.68 10.14
N LEU A 315 12.55 -49.76 11.03
CA LEU A 315 13.92 -49.73 11.57
C LEU A 315 13.90 -48.95 12.90
N ARG A 316 14.26 -49.68 13.96
CA ARG A 316 14.48 -49.20 15.33
C ARG A 316 15.70 -48.28 15.37
N GLY A 317 15.68 -47.22 16.18
CA GLY A 317 16.92 -46.50 16.49
C GLY A 317 16.78 -45.23 17.33
N LYS A 318 16.68 -45.40 18.66
CA LYS A 318 17.17 -44.50 19.73
C LYS A 318 16.60 -43.09 19.87
N ARG A 319 15.78 -42.93 20.92
CA ARG A 319 15.61 -41.70 21.72
C ARG A 319 16.82 -41.47 22.63
N ARG A 320 17.09 -40.19 22.92
CA ARG A 320 17.40 -39.55 24.23
C ARG A 320 17.66 -38.07 23.92
N ASP A 321 16.71 -37.17 24.20
CA ASP A 321 16.54 -36.44 25.47
C ASP A 321 17.78 -35.64 25.88
N CYS A 322 17.69 -34.30 25.80
CA CYS A 322 18.39 -33.40 26.71
C CYS A 322 17.56 -32.14 26.93
N TRP A 323 17.30 -31.88 28.21
CA TRP A 323 16.51 -30.81 28.81
C TRP A 323 17.46 -29.81 29.48
N CYS A 324 16.97 -28.58 29.76
CA CYS A 324 17.62 -27.48 30.51
C CYS A 324 18.78 -26.76 29.78
N GLU A 325 18.90 -25.43 29.80
CA GLU A 325 18.95 -24.60 31.01
C GLU A 325 18.59 -23.12 30.75
N LYS A 326 17.86 -22.53 31.70
CA LYS A 326 17.62 -21.08 31.82
C LYS A 326 18.90 -20.40 32.31
N LYS A 327 19.34 -19.30 31.67
CA LYS A 327 20.20 -18.30 32.32
C LYS A 327 19.68 -16.88 32.10
N LYS A 328 19.21 -16.28 33.21
CA LYS A 328 19.08 -14.85 33.46
C LYS A 328 20.48 -14.23 33.44
N TRP A 329 20.69 -13.12 32.74
CA TRP A 329 21.75 -12.17 33.09
C TRP A 329 21.26 -10.73 32.92
N SER A 330 21.42 -10.01 34.02
CA SER A 330 21.18 -8.60 34.29
C SER A 330 22.15 -7.69 33.56
N ALA A 331 21.68 -6.49 33.18
CA ALA A 331 22.50 -5.39 32.70
C ALA A 331 23.41 -4.82 33.80
N PRO A 332 24.50 -4.12 33.41
CA PRO A 332 24.65 -2.76 33.93
C PRO A 332 25.07 -1.72 32.88
N TRP A 333 24.70 -0.49 33.20
CA TRP A 333 25.04 0.77 32.54
C TRP A 333 26.54 1.05 32.54
N ILE A 334 27.07 1.60 31.45
CA ILE A 334 28.31 2.39 31.48
C ILE A 334 28.14 3.64 30.58
N ILE A 335 28.35 4.78 31.22
CA ILE A 335 28.55 6.12 30.67
C ILE A 335 30.00 6.21 30.19
N ALA A 336 30.25 6.77 29.01
CA ALA A 336 31.57 7.33 28.69
C ALA A 336 31.42 8.57 27.81
N LYS A 337 31.88 9.68 28.37
CA LYS A 337 32.22 10.96 27.75
C LYS A 337 33.61 10.88 27.11
N ASP A 338 33.80 11.75 26.13
CA ASP A 338 35.04 12.38 25.64
C ASP A 338 36.17 11.51 25.04
N LEU A 339 36.48 11.76 23.75
CA LEU A 339 37.71 12.39 23.25
C LEU A 339 37.95 12.01 21.77
N GLY A 340 38.20 13.03 20.94
CA GLY A 340 38.47 12.95 19.51
C GLY A 340 38.04 14.22 18.80
#